data_AF-A0A496B9S8-F1
#
_entry.id   AF-A0A496B9S8-F1
#
_cell.length_a   1.000
_cell.length_b   1.000
_cell.length_c   1.000
_cell.angle_alpha   90.00
_cell.angle_beta   90.00
_cell.angle_gamma   90.00
#
_symmetry.space_group_name_H-M   'P 1'
#
loop_
_entity.id
_entity.type
_entity.pdbx_description
1 polymer ?
#
loop_
_entity_poly.entity_id
_entity_poly.type
_entity_poly.pdbx_seq_one_letter_code
_entity_poly.pdbx_strand_id
1 'polypeptide(L)'
;MSKQDTIKLTLGQIVFGGVVGLISGGVCLLLFEGVIWRRLIGESVTHGFWVGLLLLISLGLTYGVMIAGASEAVRFVSRKFGAEIPFKPVFSGALLGPPAIVGLQALLDVPWEIFGAPNVLLAVLLPVLKVMAFVVSLPMRVWLLHLQWPIEIWYILAVPIGAILGYRLPAAKREPRAETV
;
A
#
# COMPACT_ATOMS: atom_id res chain seq x y z
N MET A 1 24.73 14.49 1.84
CA MET A 1 23.86 14.45 0.63
C MET A 1 23.26 15.83 0.41
N SER A 2 23.29 16.37 -0.81
CA SER A 2 22.65 17.65 -1.11
C SER A 2 21.12 17.55 -1.02
N LYS A 3 20.41 18.66 -0.77
CA LYS A 3 18.93 18.70 -0.84
C LYS A 3 18.42 18.21 -2.19
N GLN A 4 19.13 18.54 -3.27
CA GLN A 4 18.79 18.10 -4.62
C GLN A 4 18.92 16.58 -4.80
N ASP A 5 19.93 15.97 -4.18
CA ASP A 5 20.15 14.52 -4.26
C ASP A 5 19.06 13.76 -3.49
N THR A 6 18.59 14.31 -2.37
CA THR A 6 17.48 13.72 -1.59
C THR A 6 16.18 13.71 -2.40
N ILE A 7 15.89 14.79 -3.12
CA ILE A 7 14.70 14.88 -3.99
C ILE A 7 14.81 13.86 -5.13
N LYS A 8 15.96 13.80 -5.80
CA LYS A 8 16.21 12.85 -6.90
C LYS A 8 16.12 11.40 -6.41
N LEU A 9 16.64 11.10 -5.22
CA LEU A 9 16.54 9.80 -4.58
C LEU A 9 15.08 9.41 -4.36
N THR A 10 14.30 10.26 -3.68
CA THR A 10 12.90 9.96 -3.37
C THR A 10 12.06 9.81 -4.63
N LEU A 11 12.23 10.70 -5.62
CA LEU A 11 11.53 10.60 -6.89
C LEU A 11 11.91 9.31 -7.64
N GLY A 12 13.20 8.98 -7.67
CA GLY A 12 13.69 7.74 -8.27
C GLY A 12 13.13 6.49 -7.59
N GLN A 13 13.02 6.49 -6.26
CA GLN A 13 12.42 5.38 -5.50
C GLN A 13 10.94 5.22 -5.81
N ILE A 14 10.18 6.32 -5.91
CA ILE A 14 8.75 6.29 -6.24
C ILE A 14 8.54 5.76 -7.66
N VAL A 15 9.23 6.35 -8.65
CA VAL A 15 9.06 5.98 -10.07
C VAL A 15 9.53 4.55 -10.31
N PHE A 16 10.74 4.20 -9.89
CA PHE A 16 11.30 2.88 -10.15
C PHE A 16 10.59 1.79 -9.34
N GLY A 17 10.26 2.06 -8.07
CA GLY A 17 9.48 1.16 -7.23
C GLY A 17 8.08 0.90 -7.78
N GLY A 18 7.40 1.94 -8.27
CA GLY A 18 6.10 1.82 -8.92
C GLY A 18 6.15 0.98 -10.20
N VAL A 19 7.11 1.25 -11.10
CA VAL A 19 7.28 0.49 -12.35
C VAL A 19 7.61 -0.97 -12.09
N VAL A 20 8.59 -1.25 -11.22
CA VAL A 20 8.98 -2.63 -10.91
C VAL A 20 7.84 -3.38 -10.22
N GLY A 21 7.12 -2.74 -9.29
CA GLY A 21 5.94 -3.32 -8.66
C GLY A 21 4.84 -3.66 -9.66
N LEU A 22 4.55 -2.76 -10.60
CA LEU A 22 3.59 -2.99 -11.68
C LEU A 22 3.99 -4.16 -12.59
N ILE A 23 5.25 -4.19 -13.01
CA ILE A 23 5.76 -5.27 -13.87
C ILE A 23 5.74 -6.61 -13.13
N SER A 24 6.25 -6.66 -11.89
CA SER A 24 6.31 -7.91 -11.13
C SER A 24 4.91 -8.43 -10.78
N GLY A 25 4.00 -7.55 -10.37
CA GLY A 25 2.59 -7.88 -10.16
C GLY A 25 1.90 -8.34 -11.44
N GLY A 26 2.09 -7.62 -12.55
CA GLY A 26 1.51 -7.96 -13.85
C GLY A 26 1.98 -9.29 -14.39
N VAL A 27 3.28 -9.58 -14.34
CA VAL A 27 3.84 -10.89 -14.73
C VAL A 27 3.27 -12.00 -13.84
N CYS A 28 3.18 -11.78 -12.53
CA CYS A 28 2.64 -12.76 -11.60
C CYS A 28 1.15 -13.04 -11.89
N LEU A 29 0.37 -11.99 -12.15
CA LEU A 29 -1.04 -12.09 -12.51
C LEU A 29 -1.23 -12.87 -13.81
N LEU A 30 -0.47 -12.56 -14.87
CA LEU A 30 -0.54 -13.27 -16.15
C LEU A 30 -0.21 -14.76 -16.01
N LEU A 31 0.75 -15.12 -15.16
CA LEU A 31 1.07 -16.51 -14.86
C LEU A 31 -0.11 -17.21 -14.15
N PHE A 32 -0.72 -16.56 -13.17
CA PHE A 32 -1.88 -17.12 -12.47
C PHE A 32 -3.12 -17.20 -13.35
N GLU A 33 -3.34 -16.22 -14.22
CA GLU A 33 -4.44 -16.22 -15.17
C GLU A 33 -4.28 -17.38 -16.16
N GLY A 34 -3.08 -17.57 -16.70
CA GLY A 34 -2.75 -18.64 -17.64
C GLY A 34 -2.82 -20.05 -17.04
N VAL A 35 -2.45 -20.23 -15.76
CA VAL A 35 -2.34 -21.56 -15.13
C VAL A 35 -3.55 -21.91 -14.27
N ILE A 36 -3.95 -21.00 -13.37
CA ILE A 36 -4.96 -21.24 -12.35
C ILE A 36 -6.34 -20.83 -12.87
N TRP A 37 -6.50 -19.60 -13.37
CA TRP A 37 -7.83 -19.08 -13.68
C TRP A 37 -8.43 -19.77 -14.91
N ARG A 38 -7.64 -20.02 -15.96
CA ARG A 38 -8.10 -20.83 -17.10
C ARG A 38 -8.54 -22.24 -16.71
N ARG A 39 -7.89 -22.87 -15.74
CA ARG A 39 -8.28 -24.21 -15.24
C ARG A 39 -9.50 -24.18 -14.32
N LEU A 40 -9.64 -23.14 -13.49
CA LEU A 40 -10.82 -22.94 -12.63
C LEU A 40 -12.08 -22.66 -13.46
N ILE A 41 -11.99 -21.76 -14.44
CA ILE A 41 -13.12 -21.29 -15.25
C ILE A 41 -13.52 -22.36 -16.29
N GLY A 42 -12.58 -23.22 -16.71
CA GLY A 42 -12.81 -24.33 -17.65
C GLY A 42 -13.44 -25.60 -17.05
N GLU A 43 -14.34 -25.49 -16.06
CA GLU A 43 -15.19 -26.58 -15.54
C GLU A 43 -14.54 -27.72 -14.72
N SER A 44 -13.32 -27.57 -14.17
CA SER A 44 -12.68 -28.68 -13.40
C SER A 44 -12.87 -28.65 -11.87
N VAL A 45 -13.44 -27.58 -11.29
CA VAL A 45 -13.60 -27.43 -9.84
C VAL A 45 -14.99 -26.92 -9.49
N THR A 46 -15.89 -27.84 -9.11
CA THR A 46 -17.30 -27.54 -8.78
C THR A 46 -17.52 -26.99 -7.36
N HIS A 47 -16.50 -27.03 -6.51
CA HIS A 47 -16.60 -26.64 -5.10
C HIS A 47 -16.08 -25.23 -4.86
N GLY A 48 -16.99 -24.32 -4.48
CA GLY A 48 -16.68 -22.91 -4.22
C GLY A 48 -15.56 -22.67 -3.20
N PHE A 49 -15.35 -23.62 -2.27
CA PHE A 49 -14.23 -23.57 -1.32
C PHE A 49 -12.86 -23.59 -2.03
N TRP A 50 -12.65 -24.53 -2.95
CA TRP A 50 -11.37 -24.66 -3.68
C TRP A 50 -11.13 -23.49 -4.62
N VAL A 51 -12.22 -23.01 -5.24
CA VAL A 51 -12.18 -21.78 -6.04
C VAL A 51 -11.70 -20.60 -5.19
N GLY A 52 -12.33 -20.37 -4.04
CA GLY A 52 -11.95 -19.30 -3.12
C GLY A 52 -10.52 -19.42 -2.62
N LEU A 53 -10.09 -20.63 -2.24
CA LEU A 53 -8.73 -20.88 -1.75
C LEU A 53 -7.66 -20.61 -2.82
N LEU A 54 -7.87 -21.07 -4.05
CA LEU A 54 -6.93 -20.85 -5.15
C LEU A 54 -6.86 -19.38 -5.55
N LEU A 55 -7.99 -18.66 -5.53
CA LEU A 55 -8.02 -17.22 -5.73
C LEU A 55 -7.31 -16.47 -4.61
N LEU A 56 -7.47 -16.88 -3.35
CA LEU A 56 -6.78 -16.28 -2.21
C LEU A 56 -5.26 -16.48 -2.31
N ILE A 57 -4.81 -17.67 -2.69
CA ILE A 57 -3.38 -17.96 -2.91
C ILE A 57 -2.84 -17.12 -4.07
N SER A 58 -3.57 -17.06 -5.19
CA SER A 58 -3.20 -16.25 -6.35
C SER A 58 -3.09 -14.77 -5.99
N LEU A 59 -4.05 -14.23 -5.25
CA LEU A 59 -4.04 -12.86 -4.74
C LEU A 59 -2.84 -12.64 -3.81
N GLY A 60 -2.63 -13.51 -2.83
CA GLY A 60 -1.56 -13.40 -1.85
C GLY A 60 -0.17 -13.42 -2.49
N LEU A 61 0.05 -14.30 -3.47
CA LEU A 61 1.31 -14.39 -4.19
C LEU A 61 1.51 -13.19 -5.12
N THR A 62 0.49 -12.78 -5.87
CA THR A 62 0.57 -11.61 -6.75
C THR A 62 0.88 -10.35 -5.95
N TYR A 63 0.16 -10.14 -4.84
CA TYR A 63 0.40 -9.03 -3.93
C TYR A 63 1.79 -9.11 -3.31
N GLY A 64 2.19 -10.28 -2.79
CA GLY A 64 3.51 -10.49 -2.20
C GLY A 64 4.66 -10.19 -3.16
N VAL A 65 4.56 -10.65 -4.41
CA VAL A 65 5.56 -10.41 -5.47
C VAL A 65 5.62 -8.94 -5.87
N MET A 66 4.48 -8.26 -5.96
CA MET A 66 4.40 -6.82 -6.19
C MET A 66 5.13 -6.05 -5.09
N ILE A 67 4.80 -6.33 -3.81
CA ILE A 67 5.41 -5.66 -2.64
C ILE A 67 6.91 -5.94 -2.56
N ALA A 68 7.33 -7.19 -2.75
CA ALA A 68 8.74 -7.57 -2.74
C ALA A 68 9.53 -6.90 -3.87
N GLY A 69 8.98 -6.90 -5.09
CA GLY A 69 9.57 -6.25 -6.26
C GLY A 69 9.75 -4.74 -6.06
N ALA A 70 8.70 -4.05 -5.62
CA ALA A 70 8.77 -2.61 -5.33
C ALA A 70 9.77 -2.30 -4.20
N SER A 71 9.81 -3.14 -3.16
CA SER A 71 10.74 -2.98 -2.04
C SER A 71 12.19 -3.12 -2.50
N GLU A 72 12.52 -4.15 -3.28
CA GLU A 72 13.88 -4.36 -3.77
C GLU A 72 14.29 -3.27 -4.77
N ALA A 73 13.35 -2.77 -5.58
CA ALA A 73 13.56 -1.62 -6.45
C ALA A 73 13.91 -0.35 -5.67
N VAL A 74 13.20 -0.05 -4.58
CA VAL A 74 13.51 1.08 -3.69
C VAL A 74 14.91 0.92 -3.08
N ARG A 75 15.28 -0.29 -2.65
CA ARG A 75 16.63 -0.59 -2.14
C ARG A 75 17.70 -0.46 -3.20
N PHE A 76 17.43 -0.91 -4.42
CA PHE A 76 18.34 -0.77 -5.55
C PHE A 76 18.63 0.70 -5.85
N VAL A 77 17.59 1.54 -5.90
CA VAL A 77 17.77 2.99 -6.06
C VAL A 77 18.59 3.56 -4.90
N SER A 78 18.27 3.22 -3.65
CA SER A 78 19.05 3.69 -2.48
C SER A 78 20.54 3.34 -2.57
N ARG A 79 20.87 2.11 -2.97
CA ARG A 79 22.26 1.66 -3.16
C ARG A 79 22.98 2.49 -4.22
N LYS A 80 22.30 2.85 -5.32
CA LYS A 80 22.86 3.71 -6.37
C LYS A 80 23.21 5.12 -5.85
N PHE A 81 22.55 5.58 -4.80
CA PHE A 81 22.84 6.85 -4.11
C PHE A 81 23.73 6.66 -2.87
N GLY A 82 24.33 5.48 -2.67
CA GLY A 82 25.26 5.20 -1.57
C GLY A 82 24.61 4.91 -0.22
N ALA A 83 23.30 4.64 -0.18
CA ALA A 83 22.58 4.30 1.03
C ALA A 83 22.17 2.82 1.04
N GLU A 84 22.72 2.04 1.97
CA GLU A 84 22.30 0.67 2.21
C GLU A 84 21.16 0.66 3.23
N ILE A 85 19.99 0.16 2.82
CA ILE A 85 18.80 0.10 3.67
C ILE A 85 18.35 -1.36 3.87
N PRO A 86 17.98 -1.75 5.11
CA PRO A 86 17.57 -3.11 5.40
C PRO A 86 16.21 -3.45 4.76
N PHE A 87 16.06 -4.68 4.26
CA PHE A 87 14.86 -5.10 3.53
C PHE A 87 13.59 -5.11 4.39
N LYS A 88 13.69 -5.61 5.63
CA LYS A 88 12.54 -5.79 6.52
C LYS A 88 11.69 -4.52 6.72
N PRO A 89 12.24 -3.36 7.13
CA PRO A 89 11.44 -2.14 7.30
C PRO A 89 10.89 -1.59 5.99
N VAL A 90 11.63 -1.72 4.88
CA VAL A 90 11.15 -1.32 3.54
C VAL A 90 9.94 -2.17 3.16
N PHE A 91 10.03 -3.48 3.30
CA PHE A 91 8.96 -4.41 2.99
C PHE A 91 7.74 -4.20 3.89
N SER A 92 7.94 -4.03 5.20
CA SER A 92 6.84 -3.73 6.13
C SER A 92 6.12 -2.42 5.80
N GLY A 93 6.86 -1.37 5.45
CA GLY A 93 6.26 -0.11 5.01
C GLY A 93 5.50 -0.26 3.69
N ALA A 94 6.08 -0.96 2.71
CA ALA A 94 5.45 -1.21 1.41
C ALA A 94 4.13 -1.98 1.57
N LEU A 95 4.10 -2.97 2.46
CA LEU A 95 2.91 -3.78 2.77
C LEU A 95 1.75 -2.94 3.33
N LEU A 96 2.06 -1.90 4.11
CA LEU A 96 1.08 -1.01 4.75
C LEU A 96 0.55 0.10 3.83
N GLY A 97 1.25 0.38 2.72
CA GLY A 97 0.85 1.43 1.78
C GLY A 97 -0.57 1.23 1.22
N PRO A 98 -0.86 0.12 0.51
CA PRO A 98 -2.18 -0.11 -0.08
C PRO A 98 -3.34 -0.12 0.95
N PRO A 99 -3.23 -0.78 2.12
CA PRO A 99 -4.26 -0.68 3.16
C PRO A 99 -4.53 0.76 3.65
N ALA A 100 -3.50 1.62 3.67
CA ALA A 100 -3.71 3.03 4.02
C ALA A 100 -4.60 3.75 2.99
N ILE A 101 -4.44 3.44 1.69
CA ILE A 101 -5.32 3.97 0.63
C ILE A 101 -6.75 3.44 0.79
N VAL A 102 -6.94 2.17 1.11
CA VAL A 102 -8.28 1.62 1.42
C VAL A 102 -8.92 2.38 2.58
N GLY A 103 -8.15 2.67 3.64
CA GLY A 103 -8.62 3.47 4.76
C GLY A 103 -9.02 4.89 4.35
N LEU A 104 -8.20 5.55 3.53
CA LEU A 104 -8.54 6.87 2.98
C LEU A 104 -9.79 6.84 2.11
N GLN A 105 -9.96 5.79 1.30
CA GLN A 105 -11.14 5.59 0.46
C GLN A 105 -12.39 5.41 1.31
N ALA A 106 -12.32 4.60 2.37
CA ALA A 106 -13.44 4.40 3.28
C ALA A 106 -13.88 5.72 3.96
N LEU A 107 -12.94 6.64 4.23
CA LEU A 107 -13.24 7.96 4.78
C LEU A 107 -13.95 8.90 3.79
N LEU A 108 -13.92 8.62 2.49
CA LEU A 108 -14.62 9.43 1.50
C LEU A 108 -16.13 9.25 1.59
N ASP A 109 -16.57 8.01 1.81
CA ASP A 109 -17.95 7.56 1.64
C ASP A 109 -18.65 7.21 2.96
N VAL A 110 -18.16 7.74 4.09
CA VAL A 110 -18.79 7.50 5.40
C VAL A 110 -20.17 8.17 5.43
N PRO A 111 -21.27 7.41 5.63
CA PRO A 111 -22.61 7.97 5.81
C PRO A 111 -22.77 8.48 7.25
N TRP A 112 -22.24 9.67 7.52
CA TRP A 112 -22.19 10.30 8.84
C TRP A 112 -23.58 10.45 9.49
N GLU A 113 -24.62 10.48 8.68
CA GLU A 113 -26.03 10.66 9.05
C GLU A 113 -26.56 9.47 9.86
N ILE A 114 -26.01 8.27 9.65
CA ILE A 114 -26.41 7.04 10.35
C ILE A 114 -25.95 7.07 11.83
N PHE A 115 -24.94 7.87 12.14
CA PHE A 115 -24.41 8.01 13.49
C PHE A 115 -25.10 9.12 14.31
N GLY A 116 -26.21 9.68 13.80
CA GLY A 116 -27.04 10.63 14.55
C GLY A 116 -27.61 9.98 15.82
N ALA A 117 -27.02 10.28 16.98
CA ALA A 117 -27.45 9.72 18.26
C ALA A 117 -28.01 10.80 19.20
N PRO A 118 -28.93 10.44 20.10
CA PRO A 118 -29.44 11.32 21.16
C PRO A 118 -28.40 11.67 22.24
N ASN A 119 -27.18 11.10 22.17
CA ASN A 119 -26.13 11.30 23.15
C ASN A 119 -25.31 12.56 22.86
N VAL A 120 -25.30 13.50 23.81
CA VAL A 120 -24.58 14.79 23.72
C VAL A 120 -23.09 14.62 23.45
N LEU A 121 -22.44 13.61 24.03
CA LEU A 121 -21.02 13.34 23.79
C LEU A 121 -20.76 12.98 22.32
N LEU A 122 -21.60 12.12 21.74
CA LEU A 122 -21.46 11.74 20.34
C LEU A 122 -21.81 12.91 19.41
N ALA A 123 -22.81 13.73 19.77
CA ALA A 123 -23.20 14.91 19.02
C ALA A 123 -22.07 15.95 18.90
N VAL A 124 -21.20 16.06 19.92
CA VAL A 124 -20.03 16.95 19.89
C VAL A 124 -18.83 16.30 19.18
N LEU A 125 -18.62 14.99 19.37
CA LEU A 125 -17.46 14.29 18.82
C LEU A 125 -17.58 14.06 17.31
N LEU A 126 -18.80 13.82 16.82
CA LEU A 126 -19.08 13.45 15.43
C LEU A 126 -18.72 14.55 14.42
N PRO A 127 -19.03 15.85 14.65
CA PRO A 127 -18.52 16.95 13.82
C PRO A 127 -16.99 16.99 13.76
N VAL A 128 -16.30 16.78 14.89
CA VAL A 128 -14.83 16.78 14.95
C VAL A 128 -14.27 15.63 14.12
N LEU A 129 -14.82 14.42 14.26
CA LEU A 129 -14.43 13.27 13.46
C LEU A 129 -14.70 13.50 11.95
N LYS A 130 -15.83 14.12 11.60
CA LYS A 130 -16.17 14.47 10.21
C LYS A 130 -15.15 15.44 9.62
N VAL A 131 -14.75 16.47 10.37
CA VAL A 131 -13.71 17.42 9.93
C VAL A 131 -12.35 16.73 9.80
N MET A 132 -11.97 15.89 10.76
CA MET A 132 -10.72 15.12 10.70
C MET A 132 -10.69 14.20 9.47
N ALA A 133 -11.77 13.45 9.23
CA ALA A 133 -11.90 12.59 8.06
C ALA A 133 -11.84 13.39 6.75
N PHE A 134 -12.47 14.57 6.71
CA PHE A 134 -12.41 15.46 5.56
C PHE A 134 -10.99 15.96 5.29
N VAL A 135 -10.26 16.43 6.31
CA VAL A 135 -8.88 16.92 6.19
C VAL A 135 -7.93 15.81 5.74
N VAL A 136 -8.04 14.62 6.35
CA VAL A 136 -7.17 13.48 6.02
C VAL A 136 -7.43 12.96 4.60
N SER A 137 -8.70 12.94 4.16
CA SER A 137 -9.07 12.51 2.80
C SER A 137 -8.94 13.61 1.74
N LEU A 138 -8.65 14.85 2.13
CA LEU A 138 -8.62 16.01 1.23
C LEU A 138 -7.70 15.82 0.01
N PRO A 139 -6.46 15.29 0.14
CA PRO A 139 -5.60 15.05 -1.02
C PRO A 139 -6.24 14.12 -2.06
N MET A 140 -6.94 13.09 -1.59
CA MET A 140 -7.63 12.12 -2.43
C MET A 140 -8.91 12.73 -3.05
N ARG A 141 -9.64 13.57 -2.30
CA ARG A 141 -10.78 14.34 -2.81
C ARG A 141 -10.36 15.26 -3.95
N VAL A 142 -9.32 16.06 -3.74
CA VAL A 142 -8.77 16.99 -4.76
C VAL A 142 -8.34 16.22 -6.00
N TRP A 143 -7.68 15.08 -5.84
CA TRP A 143 -7.29 14.22 -6.95
C TRP A 143 -8.48 13.74 -7.78
N LEU A 144 -9.50 13.18 -7.12
CA LEU A 144 -10.69 12.66 -7.80
C LEU A 144 -11.51 13.77 -8.47
N LEU A 145 -11.65 14.93 -7.83
CA LEU A 145 -12.43 16.07 -8.33
C LEU A 145 -11.74 16.80 -9.49
N HIS A 146 -10.42 16.98 -9.44
CA HIS A 146 -9.71 17.83 -10.41
C HIS A 146 -8.93 17.07 -11.47
N LEU A 147 -8.33 15.92 -11.14
CA LEU A 147 -7.55 15.16 -12.12
C LEU A 147 -8.40 14.11 -12.84
N GLN A 148 -9.51 13.65 -12.25
CA GLN A 148 -10.34 12.55 -12.79
C GLN A 148 -9.53 11.29 -13.14
N TRP A 149 -8.38 11.11 -12.51
CA TRP A 149 -7.49 9.99 -12.76
C TRP A 149 -7.92 8.76 -11.95
N PRO A 150 -7.65 7.55 -12.48
CA PRO A 150 -8.00 6.29 -11.82
C PRO A 150 -7.43 6.22 -10.40
N ILE A 151 -8.22 5.69 -9.47
CA ILE A 151 -7.83 5.55 -8.07
C ILE A 151 -6.72 4.50 -7.89
N GLU A 152 -6.60 3.59 -8.84
CA GLU A 152 -5.55 2.59 -8.99
C GLU A 152 -4.15 3.21 -8.92
N ILE A 153 -3.98 4.47 -9.37
CA ILE A 153 -2.71 5.19 -9.29
C ILE A 153 -2.29 5.42 -7.84
N TRP A 154 -3.22 5.68 -6.92
CA TRP A 154 -2.92 5.80 -5.50
C TRP A 154 -2.39 4.49 -4.93
N TYR A 155 -2.96 3.35 -5.32
CA TYR A 155 -2.48 2.04 -4.91
C TYR A 155 -1.06 1.77 -5.42
N ILE A 156 -0.77 2.13 -6.69
CA ILE A 156 0.56 1.99 -7.29
C ILE A 156 1.60 2.85 -6.56
N LEU A 157 1.26 4.09 -6.23
CA LEU A 157 2.16 5.03 -5.55
C LEU A 157 2.32 4.71 -4.06
N ALA A 158 1.28 4.17 -3.42
CA ALA A 158 1.30 3.88 -1.99
C ALA A 158 2.32 2.82 -1.62
N VAL A 159 2.57 1.83 -2.48
CA VAL A 159 3.58 0.80 -2.23
C VAL A 159 4.99 1.39 -2.07
N PRO A 160 5.58 2.10 -3.06
CA PRO A 160 6.90 2.68 -2.90
C PRO A 160 6.93 3.81 -1.86
N ILE A 161 5.87 4.60 -1.70
CA ILE A 161 5.80 5.63 -0.64
C ILE A 161 5.85 4.96 0.74
N GLY A 162 5.03 3.93 0.95
CA GLY A 162 5.04 3.12 2.16
C GLY A 162 6.42 2.51 2.41
N ALA A 163 7.07 2.00 1.37
CA ALA A 163 8.42 1.44 1.46
C ALA A 163 9.43 2.48 1.95
N ILE A 164 9.36 3.70 1.43
CA ILE A 164 10.21 4.82 1.82
C ILE A 164 9.96 5.20 3.27
N LEU A 165 8.70 5.36 3.67
CA LEU A 165 8.33 5.67 5.04
C LEU A 165 8.78 4.58 6.01
N GLY A 166 8.69 3.31 5.61
CA GLY A 166 9.04 2.17 6.45
C GLY A 166 10.48 2.18 6.94
N TYR A 167 11.44 2.66 6.13
CA TYR A 167 12.84 2.77 6.54
C TYR A 167 13.23 4.17 7.03
N ARG A 168 12.49 5.22 6.67
CA ARG A 168 12.79 6.60 7.10
C ARG A 168 12.16 6.98 8.44
N LEU A 169 11.00 6.40 8.76
CA LEU A 169 10.46 6.51 10.10
C LEU A 169 11.30 5.57 10.98
N PRO A 170 12.03 6.10 11.98
CA PRO A 170 12.76 5.25 12.89
C PRO A 170 11.74 4.29 13.51
N ALA A 171 11.89 2.99 13.24
CA ALA A 171 11.20 1.99 14.02
C ALA A 171 11.54 2.31 15.49
N ALA A 172 10.56 2.81 16.24
CA ALA A 172 10.72 3.24 17.62
C ALA A 172 11.63 2.23 18.33
N LYS A 173 12.85 2.67 18.69
CA LYS A 173 13.83 1.94 19.50
C LYS A 173 13.70 0.41 19.41
N ARG A 174 14.36 -0.24 18.45
CA ARG A 174 14.96 -1.53 18.80
C ARG A 174 16.23 -1.22 19.59
N GLU A 175 16.06 -0.84 20.86
CA GLU A 175 17.11 -1.07 21.84
C GLU A 175 17.49 -2.55 21.70
N PRO A 176 18.78 -2.90 21.54
CA PRO A 176 19.17 -4.28 21.70
C PRO A 176 18.71 -4.69 23.10
N ARG A 177 17.87 -5.74 23.21
CA ARG A 177 17.82 -6.48 24.47
C ARG A 177 19.26 -6.86 24.73
N ALA A 178 19.87 -6.21 25.71
CA ALA A 178 21.05 -6.74 26.34
C ALA A 178 20.68 -8.16 26.76
N GLU A 179 21.26 -9.15 26.11
CA GLU A 179 21.39 -10.47 26.67
C GLU A 179 22.24 -10.29 27.93
N THR A 180 21.58 -9.98 29.03
CA THR A 180 22.15 -10.11 30.36
C THR A 180 22.14 -11.60 30.70
N VAL A 181 23.34 -12.18 30.58
CA VAL A 181 23.92 -13.31 31.33
C VAL A 181 23.16 -14.64 31.28
#